data_AF-A0A971MIK0-F1
#
_entry.id   AF-A0A971MIK0-F1
#
_cell.length_a   1.000
_cell.length_b   1.000
_cell.length_c   1.000
_cell.angle_alpha   90.00
_cell.angle_beta   90.00
_cell.angle_gamma   90.00
#
_symmetry.space_group_name_H-M   'P 1'
#
loop_
_entity.id
_entity.type
_entity.pdbx_description
1 polymer ?
#
loop_
_entity_poly.entity_id
_entity_poly.type
_entity_poly.pdbx_seq_one_letter_code
_entity_poly.pdbx_strand_id
1 'polypeptide(L)'
;HQFVGEEEFLMGNLDEGIINTELRDNFKCANVLNKTECDNCFAKYYCSGGCHANAFFNNGDFLKPYEIGCEMERKRVECAISILANEI
;
A
#
# COMPACT_ATOMS: atom_id res chain seq x y z
N HIS A 1 3.68 0.91 11.86
CA HIS A 1 3.44 -0.12 12.88
C HIS A 1 4.08 -1.45 12.52
N GLN A 2 3.77 -2.05 11.35
CA GLN A 2 4.39 -3.33 10.93
C GLN A 2 5.92 -3.27 10.75
N PHE A 3 6.49 -2.08 10.53
CA PHE A 3 7.94 -1.88 10.43
C PHE A 3 8.62 -1.55 11.77
N VAL A 4 7.89 -1.53 12.88
CA VAL A 4 8.49 -1.28 14.20
C VAL A 4 9.30 -2.51 14.60
N GLY A 5 10.59 -2.31 14.92
CA GLY A 5 11.54 -3.40 15.21
C GLY A 5 12.51 -3.68 14.06
N GLU A 6 12.24 -3.13 12.88
CA GLU A 6 13.13 -3.24 11.72
C GLU A 6 14.01 -1.98 11.63
N GLU A 7 15.28 -2.09 12.01
CA GLU A 7 16.20 -0.93 12.07
C GLU A 7 16.37 -0.24 10.71
N GLU A 8 16.29 -1.00 9.61
CA GLU A 8 16.36 -0.46 8.24
C GLU A 8 15.23 0.52 7.91
N PHE A 9 14.12 0.47 8.68
CA PHE A 9 12.98 1.37 8.53
C PHE A 9 12.94 2.52 9.54
N LEU A 10 13.99 2.69 10.34
CA LEU A 10 14.10 3.82 11.27
C LEU A 10 14.25 5.14 10.49
N MET A 11 13.23 5.98 10.56
CA MET A 11 13.18 7.26 9.83
C MET A 11 13.85 8.41 10.59
N GLY A 12 13.99 8.29 11.91
CA GLY A 12 14.47 9.35 12.79
C GLY A 12 13.83 9.23 14.17
N ASN A 13 13.85 10.32 14.93
CA ASN A 13 13.27 10.38 16.28
C ASN A 13 12.54 11.72 16.51
N LEU A 14 11.87 11.86 17.64
CA LEU A 14 11.06 13.06 17.93
C LEU A 14 11.89 14.30 18.24
N ASP A 15 13.11 14.13 18.74
CA ASP A 15 13.98 15.22 19.18
C ASP A 15 14.72 15.86 17.99
N GLU A 16 15.20 15.04 17.05
CA GLU A 16 15.97 15.45 15.87
C GLU A 16 15.12 15.52 14.59
N GLY A 17 13.90 14.96 14.61
CA GLY A 17 13.00 14.91 13.47
C GLY A 17 13.33 13.79 12.48
N ILE A 18 13.00 14.01 11.21
CA ILE A 18 13.25 13.03 10.12
C ILE A 18 14.71 13.12 9.69
N ILE A 19 15.45 12.04 9.89
CA ILE A 19 16.87 11.92 9.55
C ILE A 19 17.02 11.17 8.22
N ASN A 20 16.30 10.05 8.06
CA ASN A 20 16.34 9.23 6.85
C ASN A 20 15.34 9.75 5.81
N THR A 21 15.71 10.83 5.12
CA THR A 21 14.87 11.46 4.10
C THR A 21 14.70 10.60 2.85
N GLU A 22 15.69 9.78 2.51
CA GLU A 22 15.61 8.84 1.39
C GLU A 22 14.49 7.82 1.61
N LEU A 23 14.42 7.21 2.80
CA LEU A 23 13.35 6.29 3.14
C LEU A 23 11.97 6.96 3.08
N ARG A 24 11.85 8.19 3.61
CA ARG A 24 10.61 8.98 3.50
C ARG A 24 10.20 9.15 2.04
N ASP A 25 11.14 9.49 1.16
CA ASP A 25 10.87 9.72 -0.26
C ASP A 25 10.50 8.42 -0.99
N ASN A 26 11.12 7.30 -0.63
CA ASN A 26 10.74 5.97 -1.11
C ASN A 26 9.27 5.63 -0.75
N PHE A 27 8.86 5.84 0.51
CA PHE A 27 7.47 5.64 0.92
C PHE A 27 6.50 6.58 0.19
N LYS A 28 6.88 7.83 -0.05
CA LYS A 28 6.05 8.79 -0.80
C LYS A 28 5.80 8.31 -2.24
N CYS A 29 6.79 7.68 -2.85
CA CYS A 29 6.68 7.10 -4.18
C CYS A 29 5.85 5.79 -4.21
N ALA A 30 5.60 5.14 -3.09
CA ALA A 30 4.91 3.85 -3.01
C ALA A 30 3.37 3.93 -3.20
N ASN A 31 2.88 4.74 -4.14
CA ASN A 31 1.44 4.99 -4.34
C ASN A 31 0.89 4.34 -5.63
N VAL A 32 -0.44 4.33 -5.80
CA VAL A 32 -1.12 3.65 -6.92
C VAL A 32 -0.70 4.12 -8.32
N LEU A 33 -0.17 5.34 -8.45
CA LEU A 33 0.23 5.88 -9.75
C LEU A 33 1.63 5.43 -10.17
N ASN A 34 2.40 4.88 -9.24
CA ASN A 34 3.78 4.47 -9.46
C ASN A 34 3.95 2.94 -9.45
N LYS A 35 2.88 2.17 -9.18
CA LYS A 35 2.90 0.71 -9.22
C LYS A 35 2.34 0.23 -10.56
N THR A 36 3.16 -0.41 -11.38
CA THR A 36 2.79 -0.85 -12.74
C THR A 36 1.56 -1.78 -12.76
N GLU A 37 1.41 -2.62 -11.74
CA GLU A 37 0.30 -3.55 -11.59
C GLU A 37 -1.03 -2.84 -11.27
N CYS A 38 -0.97 -1.58 -10.80
CA CYS A 38 -2.14 -0.78 -10.51
C CYS A 38 -2.70 -0.06 -11.75
N ASP A 39 -1.93 0.09 -12.83
CA ASP A 39 -2.31 0.88 -14.02
C ASP A 39 -3.64 0.41 -14.63
N ASN A 40 -3.80 -0.91 -14.76
CA ASN A 40 -4.97 -1.57 -15.35
C ASN A 40 -5.94 -2.16 -14.31
N CYS A 41 -5.75 -1.86 -13.02
CA CYS A 41 -6.61 -2.38 -11.95
C CYS A 41 -7.90 -1.56 -11.82
N PHE A 42 -9.06 -2.19 -11.99
CA PHE A 42 -10.36 -1.51 -11.88
C PHE A 42 -10.60 -0.88 -10.50
N ALA A 43 -10.00 -1.47 -9.46
CA ALA A 43 -10.17 -1.05 -8.07
C ALA A 43 -9.20 0.06 -7.64
N LYS A 44 -8.31 0.57 -8.52
CA LYS A 44 -7.21 1.47 -8.12
C LYS A 44 -7.65 2.76 -7.41
N TYR A 45 -8.87 3.23 -7.68
CA TYR A 45 -9.45 4.40 -7.01
C TYR A 45 -10.38 4.05 -5.84
N TYR A 46 -10.55 2.77 -5.53
CA TYR A 46 -11.33 2.27 -4.39
C TYR A 46 -10.45 1.63 -3.30
N CYS A 47 -9.36 0.95 -3.68
CA CYS A 47 -8.64 -0.02 -2.86
C CYS A 47 -7.69 0.54 -1.79
N SER A 48 -7.69 1.86 -1.56
CA SER A 48 -6.76 2.56 -0.65
C SER A 48 -5.25 2.41 -0.97
N GLY A 49 -4.89 1.83 -2.11
CA GLY A 49 -3.51 1.75 -2.63
C GLY A 49 -2.64 0.61 -2.12
N GLY A 50 -3.23 -0.33 -1.38
CA GLY A 50 -2.58 -1.53 -0.87
C GLY A 50 -1.75 -1.31 0.40
N CYS A 51 -1.30 -2.41 1.02
CA CYS A 51 -0.49 -2.38 2.24
C CYS A 51 1.01 -2.40 1.91
N HIS A 52 1.74 -1.35 2.26
CA HIS A 52 3.20 -1.26 2.03
C HIS A 52 3.99 -2.33 2.78
N ALA A 53 3.54 -2.72 3.98
CA ALA A 53 4.19 -3.81 4.73
C ALA A 53 4.06 -5.15 4.03
N ASN A 54 2.87 -5.50 3.54
CA ASN A 54 2.69 -6.73 2.78
C ASN A 54 3.48 -6.71 1.47
N ALA A 55 3.51 -5.57 0.76
CA ALA A 55 4.33 -5.40 -0.43
C ALA A 55 5.81 -5.69 -0.12
N PHE A 56 6.38 -5.00 0.86
CA PHE A 56 7.80 -5.16 1.21
C PHE A 56 8.12 -6.56 1.76
N PHE A 57 7.41 -7.07 2.77
CA PHE A 57 7.77 -8.35 3.40
C PHE A 57 7.53 -9.58 2.49
N ASN A 58 6.67 -9.47 1.46
CA ASN A 58 6.48 -10.58 0.51
C ASN A 58 7.35 -10.45 -0.74
N ASN A 59 7.72 -9.23 -1.16
CA ASN A 59 8.39 -8.99 -2.43
C ASN A 59 9.78 -8.33 -2.32
N GLY A 60 10.14 -7.79 -1.16
CA GLY A 60 11.31 -6.93 -0.97
C GLY A 60 11.18 -5.55 -1.61
N ASP A 61 9.98 -5.16 -2.07
CA ASP A 61 9.75 -3.95 -2.85
C ASP A 61 8.39 -3.32 -2.52
N PHE A 62 8.38 -2.02 -2.24
CA PHE A 62 7.18 -1.23 -1.98
C PHE A 62 6.30 -1.01 -3.22
N LEU A 63 6.90 -1.03 -4.41
CA LEU A 63 6.21 -0.80 -5.67
C LEU A 63 5.55 -2.05 -6.21
N LYS A 64 5.91 -3.24 -5.71
CA LYS A 64 5.30 -4.51 -6.08
C LYS A 64 4.19 -4.89 -5.09
N PRO A 65 2.90 -4.81 -5.47
CA PRO A 65 1.80 -5.15 -4.57
C PRO A 65 1.84 -6.62 -4.13
N TYR A 66 1.27 -6.89 -2.96
CA TYR A 66 0.98 -8.25 -2.53
C TYR A 66 -0.29 -8.76 -3.24
N GLU A 67 -0.13 -9.73 -4.14
CA GLU A 67 -1.15 -10.18 -5.08
C GLU A 67 -2.42 -10.75 -4.40
N ILE A 68 -2.26 -11.61 -3.38
CA ILE A 68 -3.41 -12.21 -2.68
C ILE A 68 -4.23 -11.12 -1.96
N GLY A 69 -3.56 -10.16 -1.31
CA GLY A 69 -4.24 -8.99 -0.75
C GLY A 69 -4.94 -8.15 -1.83
N CYS A 70 -4.32 -8.07 -3.01
CA CYS A 70 -4.88 -7.62 -4.29
C CYS A 70 -6.29 -8.13 -4.55
N GLU A 71 -6.38 -9.46 -4.67
CA GLU A 71 -7.60 -10.18 -5.03
C GLU A 71 -8.68 -10.05 -3.96
N MET A 72 -8.30 -10.18 -2.69
CA MET A 72 -9.25 -10.02 -1.58
C MET A 72 -9.85 -8.61 -1.56
N GLU A 73 -9.04 -7.58 -1.80
CA GLU A 73 -9.52 -6.20 -1.86
C GLU A 73 -10.43 -5.95 -3.06
N ARG A 74 -10.05 -6.43 -4.25
CA ARG A 74 -10.93 -6.38 -5.43
C ARG A 74 -12.29 -7.01 -5.14
N LYS A 75 -12.31 -8.18 -4.49
CA LYS A 75 -13.55 -8.87 -4.16
C LYS A 75 -14.41 -8.09 -3.15
N ARG A 76 -13.78 -7.46 -2.15
CA ARG A 76 -14.48 -6.60 -1.19
C ARG A 76 -15.13 -5.41 -1.88
N VAL A 77 -14.42 -4.77 -2.82
CA VAL A 77 -14.95 -3.66 -3.61
C VAL A 77 -16.14 -4.11 -4.47
N GLU A 78 -16.04 -5.25 -5.16
CA GLU A 78 -17.17 -5.81 -5.92
C GLU A 78 -18.40 -6.03 -5.03
N CYS A 79 -18.21 -6.63 -3.84
CA CYS A 79 -19.30 -6.90 -2.91
C CYS A 79 -19.95 -5.61 -2.40
N ALA A 80 -19.14 -4.59 -2.07
CA ALA A 80 -19.64 -3.30 -1.61
C ALA A 80 -20.46 -2.58 -2.68
N ILE A 81 -19.98 -2.58 -3.94
CA ILE A 81 -20.71 -2.00 -5.08
C ILE A 81 -22.04 -2.75 -5.28
N SER A 82 -22.02 -4.08 -5.21
CA SER A 82 -23.22 -4.91 -5.35
C SER A 82 -24.26 -4.59 -4.27
N ILE A 83 -23.85 -4.50 -3.01
CA ILE A 83 -24.75 -4.16 -1.90
C ILE A 83 -25.43 -2.81 -2.18
N LEU A 84 -24.65 -1.76 -2.47
CA LEU A 84 -25.18 -0.44 -2.76
C LEU A 84 -26.15 -0.44 -3.97
N ALA A 85 -25.84 -1.21 -5.01
CA ALA A 85 -26.68 -1.32 -6.19
C ALA A 85 -28.02 -2.04 -5.93
N ASN A 86 -28.10 -2.88 -4.90
CA ASN A 86 -29.32 -3.62 -4.52
C ASN A 86 -30.09 -2.97 -3.35
N GLU A 87 -29.60 -1.87 -2.79
CA GLU A 87 -30.30 -1.07 -1.77
C GLU A 87 -31.26 -0.01 -2.36
N ILE A 88 -31.19 0.22 -3.68
CA ILE A 88 -32.04 1.14 -4.45
C ILE A 88 -33.23 0.38 -5.04
#